data_AF-A0A1B8RCT7-F1
#
_entry.id   AF-A0A1B8RCT7-F1
#
_cell.length_a   1.000
_cell.length_b   1.000
_cell.length_c   1.000
_cell.angle_alpha   90.00
_cell.angle_beta   90.00
_cell.angle_gamma   90.00
#
_symmetry.space_group_name_H-M   'P 1'
#
loop_
_entity.id
_entity.type
_entity.pdbx_description
1 polymer ?
#
loop_
_entity_poly.entity_id
_entity_poly.type
_entity_poly.pdbx_seq_one_letter_code
_entity_poly.pdbx_strand_id
1 'polypeptide(L)'
;MTFEEFNALSWRIPEKYQPYRYTLALHGTGMADEWPGILLHPDFDPEFSGLIEEGMVLNVESLIAEAGSESIKLETQALITATGAERLDTFPWEDI
;
A
#
# COMPACT_ATOMS: atom_id res chain seq x y z
N MET A 1 -1.79 -5.07 -13.71
CA MET A 1 -1.03 -6.13 -12.99
C MET A 1 -1.99 -6.85 -12.05
N THR A 2 -1.77 -8.12 -11.74
CA THR A 2 -2.61 -8.84 -10.77
C THR A 2 -2.26 -8.43 -9.33
N PHE A 3 -3.18 -8.67 -8.38
CA PHE A 3 -2.89 -8.45 -6.95
C PHE A 3 -1.74 -9.32 -6.45
N GLU A 4 -1.62 -10.54 -6.97
CA GLU A 4 -0.52 -11.46 -6.68
C GLU A 4 0.82 -10.91 -7.22
N GLU A 5 0.85 -10.40 -8.46
CA GLU A 5 2.04 -9.77 -9.04
C GLU A 5 2.46 -8.54 -8.23
N PHE A 6 1.50 -7.70 -7.82
CA PHE A 6 1.77 -6.56 -6.95
C PHE A 6 2.37 -7.03 -5.61
N ASN A 7 1.73 -8.00 -4.95
CA ASN A 7 2.23 -8.53 -3.69
C ASN A 7 3.60 -9.19 -3.85
N ALA A 8 3.90 -9.84 -4.98
CA ALA A 8 5.20 -10.44 -5.25
C ALA A 8 6.32 -9.39 -5.33
N LEU A 9 6.02 -8.20 -5.86
CA LEU A 9 6.95 -7.08 -6.06
C LEU A 9 6.98 -6.09 -4.89
N SER A 10 6.00 -6.14 -3.99
CA SER A 10 5.87 -5.20 -2.88
C SER A 10 7.04 -5.31 -1.89
N TRP A 11 7.32 -4.18 -1.22
CA TRP A 11 8.36 -4.14 -0.20
C TRP A 11 8.04 -5.11 0.95
N ARG A 12 9.05 -5.88 1.35
CA ARG A 12 8.94 -6.85 2.44
C ARG A 12 9.25 -6.19 3.77
N ILE A 13 8.21 -5.93 4.55
CA ILE A 13 8.31 -5.45 5.94
C ILE A 13 9.21 -6.42 6.74
N PRO A 14 10.34 -5.95 7.29
CA PRO A 14 11.19 -6.76 8.15
C PRO A 14 10.43 -7.32 9.35
N GLU A 15 10.72 -8.57 9.73
CA GLU A 15 10.00 -9.31 10.78
C GLU A 15 9.85 -8.51 12.08
N LYS A 16 10.89 -7.78 12.51
CA LYS A 16 10.87 -6.98 13.75
C LYS A 16 9.79 -5.88 13.77
N TYR A 17 9.35 -5.41 12.60
CA TYR A 17 8.35 -4.37 12.47
C TYR A 17 6.94 -4.92 12.21
N GLN A 18 6.83 -6.20 11.81
CA GLN A 18 5.55 -6.81 11.46
C GLN A 18 4.52 -6.74 12.60
N PRO A 19 4.85 -6.91 13.90
CA PRO A 19 3.84 -6.82 14.97
C PRO A 19 3.12 -5.46 15.05
N TYR A 20 3.68 -4.40 14.47
CA TYR A 20 3.16 -3.03 14.51
C TYR A 20 2.82 -2.47 13.11
N ARG A 21 2.64 -3.37 12.13
CA ARG A 21 2.28 -3.01 10.75
C ARG A 21 0.82 -2.58 10.62
N TYR A 22 0.50 -1.90 9.52
CA TYR A 22 -0.89 -1.64 9.12
C TYR A 22 -1.57 -2.92 8.59
N THR A 23 -2.84 -2.89 8.21
CA THR A 23 -3.51 -4.08 7.65
C THR A 23 -3.36 -4.21 6.13
N LEU A 24 -3.37 -3.09 5.41
CA LEU A 24 -3.37 -3.07 3.95
C LEU A 24 -2.03 -2.58 3.39
N ALA A 25 -1.63 -3.14 2.26
CA ALA A 25 -0.55 -2.61 1.42
C ALA A 25 -1.07 -1.45 0.55
N LEU A 26 -2.29 -1.60 0.04
CA LEU A 26 -3.00 -0.54 -0.67
C LEU A 26 -4.51 -0.71 -0.55
N HIS A 27 -5.24 0.38 -0.73
CA HIS A 27 -6.66 0.33 -1.03
C HIS A 27 -7.06 1.28 -2.16
N GLY A 28 -8.22 1.05 -2.77
CA GLY A 28 -8.82 1.97 -3.72
C GLY A 28 -9.39 3.20 -3.02
N THR A 29 -9.44 4.32 -3.74
CA THR A 29 -9.99 5.57 -3.23
C THR A 29 -10.79 6.28 -4.31
N GLY A 30 -11.95 6.79 -3.90
CA GLY A 30 -12.82 7.63 -4.73
C GLY A 30 -13.51 8.68 -3.88
N MET A 31 -14.78 8.43 -3.53
CA MET A 31 -15.53 9.30 -2.61
C MET A 31 -15.26 8.97 -1.13
N ALA A 32 -14.67 7.80 -0.88
CA ALA A 32 -14.20 7.29 0.40
C ALA A 32 -13.11 6.23 0.14
N ASP A 33 -12.75 5.46 1.17
CA ASP A 33 -12.04 4.21 0.97
C ASP A 33 -12.94 3.25 0.18
N GLU A 34 -12.39 2.72 -0.91
CA GLU A 34 -13.08 1.92 -1.89
C GLU A 34 -12.32 0.62 -2.17
N TRP A 35 -12.93 -0.25 -2.97
CA TRP A 35 -12.29 -1.47 -3.45
C TRP A 35 -11.16 -1.13 -4.44
N PRO A 36 -10.06 -1.90 -4.50
CA PRO A 36 -9.75 -3.08 -3.68
C PRO A 36 -9.16 -2.72 -2.32
N GLY A 37 -9.11 -3.67 -1.39
CA GLY A 37 -8.25 -3.59 -0.22
C GLY A 37 -7.26 -4.76 -0.27
N ILE A 38 -6.01 -4.50 -0.65
CA ILE A 38 -5.00 -5.56 -0.80
C ILE A 38 -4.18 -5.65 0.49
N LEU A 39 -4.17 -6.83 1.10
CA LEU A 39 -3.45 -7.10 2.34
C LEU A 39 -1.94 -7.02 2.15
N LEU A 40 -1.23 -6.72 3.24
CA LEU A 40 0.23 -6.81 3.29
C LEU A 40 0.72 -8.24 3.07
N HIS A 41 1.96 -8.37 2.64
CA HIS A 41 2.57 -9.66 2.33
C HIS A 41 2.50 -10.75 3.43
N PRO A 42 2.57 -10.45 4.75
CA PRO A 42 2.46 -11.50 5.77
C PRO A 42 1.04 -12.09 5.83
N ASP A 43 0.05 -11.33 5.37
CA ASP A 43 -1.38 -11.63 5.48
C ASP A 43 -2.03 -11.80 4.10
N PHE A 44 -1.26 -11.81 3.02
CA PHE A 44 -1.77 -11.84 1.66
C PHE A 44 -2.53 -13.15 1.41
N ASP A 45 -3.79 -13.03 1.00
CA ASP A 45 -4.63 -14.14 0.61
C ASP A 45 -4.54 -14.34 -0.92
N PRO A 46 -3.94 -15.44 -1.42
CA PRO A 46 -3.84 -15.70 -2.85
C PRO A 46 -5.20 -15.98 -3.50
N GLU A 47 -6.24 -16.31 -2.73
CA GLU A 47 -7.60 -16.45 -3.25
C GLU A 47 -8.26 -15.08 -3.49
N PHE A 48 -7.79 -14.03 -2.81
CA PHE A 48 -8.20 -12.65 -3.05
C PHE A 48 -7.54 -12.11 -4.32
N SER A 49 -8.20 -12.36 -5.45
CA SER A 49 -7.70 -12.05 -6.79
C SER A 49 -8.37 -10.82 -7.42
N GLY A 50 -7.66 -10.19 -8.34
CA GLY A 50 -8.12 -9.04 -9.08
C GLY A 50 -7.00 -8.40 -9.89
N LEU A 51 -7.36 -7.34 -10.60
CA LEU A 51 -6.44 -6.56 -11.43
C LEU A 51 -6.36 -5.13 -10.91
N ILE A 52 -5.15 -4.59 -10.89
CA ILE A 52 -4.91 -3.15 -10.86
C ILE A 52 -4.92 -2.67 -12.31
N GLU A 53 -5.86 -1.77 -12.61
CA GLU A 53 -6.20 -1.30 -13.96
C GLU A 53 -6.02 0.20 -14.11
N GLU A 54 -5.85 0.67 -15.35
CA GLU A 54 -5.79 2.09 -15.69
C GLU A 54 -7.05 2.83 -15.22
N GLY A 55 -6.85 4.04 -14.67
CA GLY A 55 -7.92 4.88 -14.13
C GLY A 55 -8.24 4.63 -12.65
N MET A 56 -7.74 3.54 -12.05
CA MET A 56 -7.84 3.35 -10.60
C MET A 56 -7.00 4.39 -9.86
N VAL A 57 -7.51 4.82 -8.70
CA VAL A 57 -6.75 5.62 -7.74
C VAL A 57 -6.57 4.77 -6.49
N LEU A 58 -5.31 4.55 -6.10
CA LEU A 58 -4.95 3.69 -4.99
C LEU A 58 -4.14 4.46 -3.96
N ASN A 59 -4.47 4.29 -2.69
CA ASN A 59 -3.64 4.73 -1.58
C ASN A 59 -2.64 3.63 -1.24
N VAL A 60 -1.35 3.95 -1.29
CA VAL A 60 -0.25 3.05 -0.94
C VAL A 60 0.21 3.39 0.47
N GLU A 61 0.17 2.41 1.37
CA GLU A 61 0.27 2.66 2.80
C GLU A 61 1.48 1.98 3.46
N SER A 62 1.99 2.62 4.52
CA SER A 62 2.97 2.04 5.42
C SER A 62 2.75 2.53 6.85
N LEU A 63 2.85 1.62 7.82
CA LEU A 63 2.94 1.91 9.25
C LEU A 63 4.07 1.05 9.82
N ILE A 64 5.07 1.69 10.41
CA ILE A 64 6.26 1.01 10.94
C ILE A 64 6.58 1.52 12.34
N ALA A 65 6.85 0.60 13.26
CA ALA A 65 7.28 0.90 14.62
C ALA A 65 8.11 -0.24 15.22
N GLU A 66 8.98 0.09 16.16
CA GLU A 66 9.62 -0.88 17.05
C GLU A 66 8.85 -0.99 18.37
N ALA A 67 9.06 -2.08 19.10
CA ALA A 67 8.45 -2.24 20.41
C ALA A 67 8.90 -1.12 21.36
N GLY A 68 7.93 -0.32 21.83
CA GLY A 68 8.18 0.82 22.72
C GLY A 68 8.64 2.10 22.02
N SER A 69 8.57 2.18 20.68
CA SER A 69 8.81 3.42 19.93
C SER A 69 7.50 4.09 19.49
N GLU A 70 7.62 5.30 18.96
CA GLU A 70 6.58 5.92 18.14
C GLU A 70 6.42 5.18 16.80
N SER A 71 5.24 5.29 16.20
CA SER A 71 4.96 4.73 14.89
C SER A 71 5.07 5.81 13.80
N ILE A 72 5.64 5.44 12.67
CA ILE A 72 5.69 6.27 11.47
C ILE A 72 4.62 5.77 10.49
N LYS A 73 3.64 6.61 10.18
CA LYS A 73 2.63 6.38 9.14
C LYS A 73 2.97 7.24 7.93
N LEU A 74 3.22 6.62 6.79
CA LEU A 74 3.29 7.31 5.51
C LEU A 74 2.29 6.69 4.54
N GLU A 75 1.65 7.54 3.74
CA GLU A 75 0.64 7.14 2.78
C GLU A 75 0.63 8.12 1.61
N THR A 76 0.50 7.59 0.39
CA THR A 76 0.47 8.38 -0.84
C THR A 76 -0.63 7.87 -1.74
N GLN A 77 -1.34 8.80 -2.38
CA GLN A 77 -2.39 8.48 -3.33
C GLN A 77 -1.79 8.49 -4.74
N ALA A 78 -2.00 7.42 -5.49
CA ALA A 78 -1.47 7.25 -6.84
C ALA A 78 -2.57 6.94 -7.86
N LEU A 79 -2.55 7.67 -8.98
CA LEU A 79 -3.34 7.36 -10.17
C LEU A 79 -2.62 6.30 -10.99
N ILE A 80 -3.33 5.25 -11.36
CA ILE A 80 -2.84 4.25 -12.31
C ILE A 80 -3.11 4.75 -13.73
N THR A 81 -2.04 4.95 -14.49
CA THR A 81 -2.09 5.38 -15.90
C THR A 81 -1.69 4.24 -16.83
N ALA A 82 -1.86 4.42 -18.14
CA ALA A 82 -1.40 3.46 -19.15
C ALA A 82 0.12 3.15 -19.08
N THR A 83 0.94 4.04 -18.50
CA THR A 83 2.40 3.91 -18.45
C THR A 83 2.95 3.64 -17.04
N GLY A 84 2.10 3.58 -16.02
CA GLY A 84 2.50 3.31 -14.63
C GLY A 84 1.70 4.12 -13.60
N ALA A 85 2.12 4.04 -12.34
CA ALA A 85 1.52 4.79 -11.25
C ALA A 85 2.09 6.22 -11.18
N GLU A 86 1.23 7.22 -11.07
CA GLU A 86 1.55 8.63 -10.86
C GLU A 86 1.09 9.06 -9.47
N ARG A 87 2.03 9.46 -8.61
CA ARG A 87 1.72 10.02 -7.29
C ARG A 87 1.00 11.36 -7.44
N LEU A 88 -0.14 11.51 -6.77
CA LEU A 88 -1.00 12.69 -6.85
C LEU A 88 -0.71 13.73 -5.78
N ASP A 89 -0.21 13.32 -4.61
CA ASP A 89 0.12 14.24 -3.54
C ASP A 89 1.53 14.83 -3.73
N THR A 90 1.71 16.07 -3.28
CA THR A 90 2.97 16.83 -3.38
C THR A 90 3.58 17.13 -2.01
N PHE A 91 2.99 16.59 -0.94
CA PHE A 91 3.47 16.84 0.41
C PHE A 91 4.86 16.19 0.56
N PRO A 92 5.88 16.95 0.97
CA PRO A 92 7.22 16.41 1.09
C PRO A 92 7.26 15.39 2.24
N TRP A 93 8.08 14.35 2.06
CA TRP A 93 8.50 13.54 3.19
C TRP A 93 9.48 14.35 4.04
N GLU A 94 9.56 14.05 5.33
CA GLU A 94 10.57 14.66 6.19
C GLU A 94 11.97 14.27 5.72
N ASP A 95 12.88 15.25 5.72
CA ASP A 95 14.30 15.00 5.50
C ASP A 95 14.92 14.33 6.73
N ILE A 96 15.90 13.45 6.49
CA ILE A 96 16.68 12.74 7.54
C ILE A 96 17.88 13.58 7.98
#